data_AF-A0A3D4Y5K4-F1
#
_entry.id   AF-A0A3D4Y5K4-F1
#
_cell.length_a   1.000
_cell.length_b   1.000
_cell.length_c   1.000
_cell.angle_alpha   90.00
_cell.angle_beta   90.00
_cell.angle_gamma   90.00
#
_symmetry.space_group_name_H-M   'P 1'
#
loop_
_entity.id
_entity.type
_entity.pdbx_description
1 polymer ?
#
loop_
_entity_poly.entity_id
_entity_poly.type
_entity_poly.pdbx_seq_one_letter_code
_entity_poly.pdbx_strand_id
1 'polypeptide(L)'
;MTDGTEKCNPKIEENQREDRRAFRKFIVLLLVSMVVGGITGAFSTMAAKEQADIGAGITAGLQKIAPYANLVIAAALAVWMTGMLRGGRAEYRRWDGEEEQLIEKIERKLGIGVIVTNVALIAGFFFFAAGMKSTGIDSGWEEEIPWVKIAATFLGLIAVMVVTVTAQNRIVNFTKEINPEKKGSVYDLKFQKTWIASCDEAEQLQIYRAAFRAYTAMNYAALGMFLVCFIGMLSWNFGLLPLTMVLFVWLTGVIVYGVESLRMTGGR
;
A
#
# COMPACT_ATOMS: atom_id res chain seq x y z
N MET A 1 -46.07 -10.47 -7.81
CA MET A 1 -45.22 -10.96 -8.90
C MET A 1 -44.52 -9.74 -9.47
N THR A 2 -43.33 -9.37 -9.03
CA THR A 2 -42.06 -10.04 -9.35
C THR A 2 -41.18 -10.17 -8.12
N ASP A 3 -41.18 -11.38 -7.56
CA ASP A 3 -40.12 -11.87 -6.68
C ASP A 3 -38.88 -12.08 -7.55
N GLY A 4 -38.06 -11.05 -7.64
CA GLY A 4 -36.77 -11.08 -8.33
C GLY A 4 -35.69 -11.42 -7.32
N THR A 5 -35.71 -12.64 -6.80
CA THR A 5 -34.55 -13.24 -6.15
C THR A 5 -33.42 -13.30 -7.18
N GLU A 6 -32.61 -12.24 -7.20
CA GLU A 6 -31.26 -12.26 -7.74
C GLU A 6 -30.59 -13.47 -7.09
N LYS A 7 -30.46 -14.59 -7.83
CA LYS A 7 -29.79 -15.79 -7.33
C LYS A 7 -28.42 -15.34 -6.84
N CYS A 8 -28.26 -15.27 -5.52
CA CYS A 8 -27.03 -14.83 -4.90
C CYS A 8 -25.94 -15.81 -5.37
N ASN A 9 -24.98 -15.32 -6.14
CA ASN A 9 -23.87 -16.14 -6.61
C ASN A 9 -23.17 -16.71 -5.37
N PRO A 10 -23.13 -18.04 -5.18
CA PRO A 10 -22.64 -18.66 -3.93
C PRO A 10 -21.20 -18.25 -3.62
N LYS A 11 -20.41 -17.92 -4.65
CA LYS A 11 -19.03 -17.44 -4.48
C LYS A 11 -18.95 -16.04 -3.89
N ILE A 12 -19.89 -15.16 -4.25
CA ILE A 12 -19.96 -13.80 -3.69
C ILE A 12 -20.27 -13.87 -2.19
N GLU A 13 -21.20 -14.75 -1.79
CA GLU A 13 -21.50 -14.94 -0.36
C GLU A 13 -20.32 -15.51 0.42
N GLU A 14 -19.63 -16.51 -0.13
CA GLU A 14 -18.44 -17.10 0.47
C GLU A 14 -17.38 -16.02 0.74
N ASN A 15 -17.04 -15.23 -0.28
CA ASN A 15 -16.07 -14.14 -0.18
C ASN A 15 -16.49 -13.11 0.88
N GLN A 16 -17.76 -12.71 0.92
CA GLN A 16 -18.26 -11.76 1.91
C GLN A 16 -18.17 -12.28 3.36
N ARG A 17 -18.41 -13.58 3.57
CA ARG A 17 -18.30 -14.20 4.91
C ARG A 17 -16.85 -14.29 5.36
N GLU A 18 -15.95 -14.71 4.47
CA GLU A 18 -14.50 -14.74 4.71
C GLU A 18 -13.98 -13.34 5.08
N ASP A 19 -14.31 -12.34 4.26
CA ASP A 19 -13.90 -10.95 4.46
C ASP A 19 -14.42 -10.37 5.77
N ARG A 20 -15.70 -10.58 6.10
CA ARG A 20 -16.28 -10.04 7.35
C ARG A 20 -15.56 -10.56 8.58
N ARG A 21 -15.12 -11.83 8.56
CA ARG A 21 -14.39 -12.44 9.67
C ARG A 21 -12.96 -11.88 9.78
N ALA A 22 -12.26 -11.78 8.67
CA ALA A 22 -10.90 -11.24 8.63
C ALA A 22 -10.88 -9.74 8.96
N PHE A 23 -11.85 -8.98 8.45
CA PHE A 23 -12.00 -7.54 8.68
C PHE A 23 -12.09 -7.17 10.16
N ARG A 24 -12.82 -7.95 10.98
CA ARG A 24 -12.88 -7.70 12.43
C ARG A 24 -11.51 -7.74 13.09
N LYS A 25 -10.68 -8.72 12.71
CA LYS A 25 -9.31 -8.83 13.23
C LYS A 25 -8.42 -7.71 12.72
N PHE A 26 -8.57 -7.36 11.44
CA PHE A 26 -7.85 -6.27 10.80
C PHE A 26 -8.11 -4.92 11.49
N ILE A 27 -9.35 -4.61 11.82
CA ILE A 27 -9.69 -3.38 12.55
C ILE A 27 -9.05 -3.33 13.93
N VAL A 28 -9.06 -4.43 14.68
CA VAL A 28 -8.39 -4.49 15.99
C VAL A 28 -6.90 -4.22 15.85
N LEU A 29 -6.24 -4.84 14.86
CA LEU A 29 -4.83 -4.61 14.58
C LEU A 29 -4.55 -3.14 14.23
N LEU A 30 -5.40 -2.53 13.41
CA LEU A 30 -5.28 -1.13 12.99
C LEU A 30 -5.42 -0.17 14.18
N LEU A 31 -6.36 -0.42 15.09
CA LEU A 31 -6.51 0.39 16.30
C LEU A 31 -5.29 0.28 17.21
N VAL A 32 -4.76 -0.94 17.40
CA VAL A 32 -3.54 -1.16 18.20
C VAL A 32 -2.34 -0.45 17.57
N SER A 33 -2.15 -0.55 16.25
CA SER A 33 -1.04 0.13 15.58
C SER A 33 -1.17 1.65 15.62
N MET A 34 -2.39 2.19 15.56
CA MET A 34 -2.65 3.62 15.73
C MET A 34 -2.26 4.11 17.12
N VAL A 35 -2.58 3.36 18.17
CA VAL A 35 -2.17 3.70 19.55
C VAL A 35 -0.65 3.67 19.68
N VAL A 36 0.01 2.61 19.20
CA VAL A 36 1.47 2.49 19.23
C VAL A 36 2.13 3.64 18.46
N GLY A 37 1.65 3.95 17.25
CA GLY A 37 2.15 5.06 16.44
C GLY A 37 1.96 6.43 17.11
N GLY A 38 0.81 6.65 17.76
CA GLY A 38 0.53 7.88 18.51
C GLY A 38 1.46 8.07 19.71
N ILE A 39 1.70 7.00 20.48
CA ILE A 39 2.64 7.01 21.61
C ILE A 39 4.06 7.30 21.12
N THR A 40 4.54 6.56 20.11
CA THR A 40 5.87 6.76 19.54
C THR A 40 6.05 8.18 19.01
N GLY A 41 5.05 8.73 18.31
CA GLY A 41 5.06 10.10 17.81
C GLY A 41 5.18 11.14 18.92
N ALA A 42 4.41 11.00 19.99
CA ALA A 42 4.47 11.92 21.14
C ALA A 42 5.83 11.89 21.86
N PHE A 43 6.47 10.71 21.96
CA PHE A 43 7.83 10.61 22.50
C PHE A 43 8.88 11.22 21.57
N SER A 44 8.73 11.07 20.25
CA SER A 44 9.68 11.65 19.29
C SER A 44 9.71 13.18 19.35
N THR A 45 8.57 13.86 19.55
CA THR A 45 8.54 15.33 19.70
C THR A 45 9.17 15.81 21.01
N MET A 46 9.13 15.00 22.07
CA MET A 46 9.78 15.34 23.35
C MET A 46 11.31 15.20 23.30
N ALA A 47 11.83 14.40 22.36
CA ALA A 47 13.26 14.13 22.19
C ALA A 47 13.93 14.96 21.07
N ALA A 48 13.15 15.75 20.31
CA ALA A 48 13.66 16.49 19.17
C ALA A 48 14.50 17.70 19.60
N LYS A 49 15.77 17.73 19.18
CA LYS A 49 16.58 18.96 19.07
C LYS A 49 16.56 19.42 17.60
N GLU A 50 16.71 20.73 17.39
CA GLU A 50 16.73 21.39 16.08
C GLU A 50 17.43 20.55 15.00
N GLN A 51 16.70 20.26 13.92
CA GLN A 51 17.22 19.62 12.72
C GLN A 51 17.14 20.63 11.57
N ALA A 52 18.22 20.73 10.80
CA ALA A 52 18.39 21.70 9.72
C ALA A 52 17.24 21.68 8.71
N ASP A 53 16.70 22.88 8.42
CA ASP A 53 15.66 23.07 7.43
C ASP A 53 16.29 23.17 6.02
N ILE A 54 16.01 22.18 5.18
CA ILE A 54 16.45 22.17 3.79
C ILE A 54 15.26 22.54 2.89
N GLY A 55 15.44 23.62 2.11
CA GLY A 55 14.73 23.85 0.85
C GLY A 55 13.59 24.88 0.85
N ALA A 56 13.80 26.07 1.42
CA ALA A 56 12.80 27.16 1.57
C ALA A 56 11.95 27.53 0.33
N GLY A 57 12.39 27.22 -0.90
CA GLY A 57 11.67 27.54 -2.13
C GLY A 57 10.67 26.48 -2.62
N ILE A 58 10.96 25.19 -2.39
CA ILE A 58 10.06 24.05 -2.77
C ILE A 58 9.07 23.75 -1.64
N THR A 59 9.39 24.18 -0.42
CA THR A 59 8.64 23.90 0.80
C THR A 59 7.32 24.67 0.87
N ALA A 60 7.26 25.95 0.49
CA ALA A 60 6.07 26.77 0.74
C ALA A 60 4.80 26.29 -0.01
N GLY A 61 4.94 25.89 -1.28
CA GLY A 61 3.83 25.36 -2.08
C GLY A 61 3.42 23.96 -1.62
N LEU A 62 4.40 23.09 -1.37
CA LEU A 62 4.17 21.72 -0.91
C LEU A 62 3.56 21.70 0.50
N GLN A 63 3.98 22.58 1.40
CA GLN A 63 3.45 22.71 2.76
C GLN A 63 1.98 23.13 2.79
N LYS A 64 1.51 23.91 1.81
CA LYS A 64 0.09 24.29 1.72
C LYS A 64 -0.78 23.13 1.25
N ILE A 65 -0.26 22.30 0.34
CA ILE A 65 -1.03 21.26 -0.34
C ILE A 65 -0.96 19.93 0.42
N ALA A 66 0.19 19.59 1.00
CA ALA A 66 0.48 18.26 1.56
C ALA A 66 -0.55 17.78 2.60
N PRO A 67 -1.05 18.61 3.54
CA PRO A 67 -2.08 18.17 4.49
C PRO A 67 -3.37 17.67 3.85
N TYR A 68 -3.72 18.20 2.68
CA TYR A 68 -4.96 17.91 1.97
C TYR A 68 -4.77 16.94 0.80
N ALA A 69 -3.53 16.73 0.35
CA ALA A 69 -3.21 15.92 -0.82
C ALA A 69 -3.78 14.50 -0.72
N ASN A 70 -3.70 13.86 0.45
CA ASN A 70 -4.22 12.52 0.65
C ASN A 70 -5.76 12.44 0.52
N LEU A 71 -6.49 13.49 0.93
CA LEU A 71 -7.94 13.53 0.73
C LEU A 71 -8.29 13.57 -0.77
N VAL A 72 -7.55 14.36 -1.55
CA VAL A 72 -7.72 14.44 -3.00
C VAL A 72 -7.36 13.12 -3.68
N ILE A 73 -6.23 12.49 -3.29
CA ILE A 73 -5.80 11.19 -3.81
C ILE A 73 -6.85 10.12 -3.49
N ALA A 74 -7.35 10.07 -2.24
CA ALA A 74 -8.38 9.13 -1.83
C ALA A 74 -9.66 9.29 -2.66
N ALA A 75 -10.14 10.52 -2.84
CA ALA A 75 -11.33 10.81 -3.63
C ALA A 75 -11.15 10.42 -5.11
N ALA A 76 -10.04 10.84 -5.73
CA ALA A 76 -9.73 10.52 -7.11
C ALA A 76 -9.61 9.01 -7.33
N LEU A 77 -8.92 8.30 -6.42
CA LEU A 77 -8.78 6.85 -6.45
C LEU A 77 -10.13 6.16 -6.31
N ALA A 78 -11.00 6.61 -5.40
CA ALA A 78 -12.32 6.02 -5.21
C ALA A 78 -13.21 6.14 -6.47
N VAL A 79 -13.19 7.32 -7.13
CA VAL A 79 -13.93 7.56 -8.38
C VAL A 79 -13.40 6.68 -9.50
N TRP A 80 -12.09 6.72 -9.73
CA TRP A 80 -11.44 5.93 -10.78
C TRP A 80 -11.67 4.43 -10.58
N MET A 81 -11.49 3.94 -9.34
CA MET A 81 -11.64 2.55 -8.99
C MET A 81 -13.07 2.04 -9.22
N THR A 82 -14.07 2.87 -8.87
CA THR A 82 -15.48 2.54 -9.11
C THR A 82 -15.77 2.43 -10.61
N GLY A 83 -15.23 3.34 -11.42
CA GLY A 83 -15.35 3.29 -12.88
C GLY A 83 -14.70 2.04 -13.47
N MET A 84 -13.46 1.75 -13.08
CA MET A 84 -12.70 0.58 -13.54
C MET A 84 -13.43 -0.73 -13.25
N LEU A 85 -13.89 -0.92 -12.00
CA LEU A 85 -14.60 -2.15 -11.60
C LEU A 85 -15.96 -2.29 -12.28
N ARG A 86 -16.71 -1.19 -12.45
CA ARG A 86 -18.00 -1.22 -13.16
C ARG A 86 -17.80 -1.62 -14.62
N GLY A 87 -16.78 -1.04 -15.27
CA GLY A 87 -16.41 -1.40 -16.64
C GLY A 87 -16.02 -2.87 -16.76
N GLY A 88 -15.13 -3.35 -15.88
CA GLY A 88 -14.71 -4.76 -15.86
C GLY A 88 -15.87 -5.73 -15.61
N ARG A 89 -16.78 -5.42 -14.67
CA ARG A 89 -17.96 -6.25 -14.41
C ARG A 89 -18.97 -6.22 -15.56
N ALA A 90 -19.09 -5.10 -16.27
CA ALA A 90 -19.95 -5.01 -17.45
C ALA A 90 -19.41 -5.87 -18.61
N GLU A 91 -18.08 -5.87 -18.81
CA GLU A 91 -17.41 -6.77 -19.76
C GLU A 91 -17.57 -8.24 -19.34
N TYR A 92 -17.34 -8.56 -18.07
CA TYR A 92 -17.50 -9.93 -17.55
C TYR A 92 -18.92 -10.48 -17.70
N ARG A 93 -19.96 -9.64 -17.54
CA ARG A 93 -21.35 -10.08 -17.78
C ARG A 93 -21.67 -10.40 -19.23
N ARG A 94 -20.88 -9.89 -20.18
CA ARG A 94 -21.03 -10.17 -21.62
C ARG A 94 -20.21 -11.38 -22.04
N TRP A 95 -19.34 -11.88 -21.18
CA TRP A 95 -18.53 -13.05 -21.45
C TRP A 95 -19.43 -14.27 -21.57
N ASP A 96 -19.26 -14.99 -22.67
CA ASP A 96 -20.02 -16.20 -23.02
C ASP A 96 -19.40 -17.49 -22.46
N GLY A 97 -18.21 -17.41 -21.86
CA GLY A 97 -17.46 -18.55 -21.31
C GLY A 97 -16.32 -19.03 -22.20
N GLU A 98 -16.25 -18.57 -23.45
CA GLU A 98 -15.27 -19.07 -24.45
C GLU A 98 -14.26 -18.00 -24.87
N GLU A 99 -14.60 -16.71 -24.76
CA GLU A 99 -13.66 -15.61 -25.12
C GLU A 99 -12.54 -15.40 -24.08
N GLU A 100 -11.47 -16.18 -24.17
CA GLU A 100 -10.30 -16.10 -23.27
C GLU A 100 -9.63 -14.71 -23.30
N GLN A 101 -9.59 -14.06 -24.47
CA GLN A 101 -9.03 -12.71 -24.65
C GLN A 101 -9.78 -11.64 -23.83
N LEU A 102 -11.09 -11.81 -23.62
CA LEU A 102 -11.88 -10.89 -22.81
C LEU A 102 -11.49 -11.00 -21.33
N ILE A 103 -11.28 -12.23 -20.85
CA ILE A 103 -10.85 -12.50 -19.48
C ILE A 103 -9.44 -11.96 -19.24
N GLU A 104 -8.49 -12.24 -20.13
CA GLU A 104 -7.12 -11.72 -20.04
C GLU A 104 -7.12 -10.18 -19.94
N LYS A 105 -7.96 -9.51 -20.74
CA LYS A 105 -8.12 -8.05 -20.69
C LYS A 105 -8.68 -7.56 -19.35
N ILE A 106 -9.65 -8.27 -18.78
CA ILE A 106 -10.22 -7.94 -17.47
C ILE A 106 -9.17 -8.14 -16.38
N GLU A 107 -8.45 -9.27 -16.38
CA GLU A 107 -7.39 -9.57 -15.42
C GLU A 107 -6.25 -8.55 -15.50
N ARG A 108 -5.85 -8.14 -16.71
CA ARG A 108 -4.87 -7.07 -16.90
C ARG A 108 -5.34 -5.75 -16.28
N LYS A 109 -6.61 -5.38 -16.44
CA LYS A 109 -7.18 -4.19 -15.79
C LYS A 109 -7.14 -4.32 -14.26
N LEU A 110 -7.47 -5.49 -13.73
CA LEU A 110 -7.41 -5.78 -12.30
C LEU A 110 -5.98 -5.68 -11.76
N GLY A 111 -5.00 -6.23 -12.49
CA GLY A 111 -3.57 -6.10 -12.17
C GLY A 111 -3.09 -4.65 -12.14
N ILE A 112 -3.49 -3.83 -13.13
CA ILE A 112 -3.22 -2.38 -13.12
C ILE A 112 -3.88 -1.72 -11.90
N GLY A 113 -5.10 -2.13 -11.54
CA GLY A 113 -5.79 -1.69 -10.32
C GLY A 113 -4.95 -1.91 -9.06
N VAL A 114 -4.37 -3.11 -8.90
CA VAL A 114 -3.49 -3.41 -7.75
C VAL A 114 -2.26 -2.49 -7.75
N ILE A 115 -1.61 -2.32 -8.90
CA ILE A 115 -0.44 -1.43 -9.02
C ILE A 115 -0.80 0.01 -8.61
N VAL A 116 -1.90 0.54 -9.15
CA VAL A 116 -2.35 1.92 -8.84
C VAL A 116 -2.65 2.08 -7.36
N THR A 117 -3.31 1.11 -6.71
CA THR A 117 -3.57 1.18 -5.26
C THR A 117 -2.28 1.16 -4.42
N ASN A 118 -1.27 0.38 -4.82
CA ASN A 118 0.02 0.35 -4.14
C ASN A 118 0.79 1.67 -4.31
N VAL A 119 0.79 2.24 -5.53
CA VAL A 119 1.40 3.55 -5.79
C VAL A 119 0.71 4.65 -5.00
N ALA A 120 -0.63 4.64 -4.94
CA ALA A 120 -1.40 5.61 -4.16
C ALA A 120 -1.11 5.51 -2.66
N LEU A 121 -0.90 4.30 -2.12
CA LEU A 121 -0.53 4.12 -0.73
C LEU A 121 0.87 4.67 -0.42
N ILE A 122 1.86 4.43 -1.30
CA ILE A 122 3.22 4.99 -1.16
C ILE A 122 3.19 6.53 -1.22
N ALA A 123 2.45 7.10 -2.18
CA ALA A 123 2.21 8.54 -2.23
C ALA A 123 1.51 9.03 -0.95
N GLY A 124 0.59 8.23 -0.42
CA GLY A 124 -0.08 8.42 0.86
C GLY A 124 0.87 8.68 2.02
N PHE A 125 1.88 7.82 2.17
CA PHE A 125 2.90 7.97 3.21
C PHE A 125 3.80 9.20 2.98
N PHE A 126 4.16 9.49 1.73
CA PHE A 126 4.93 10.69 1.41
C PHE A 126 4.18 11.97 1.82
N PHE A 127 2.93 12.12 1.40
CA PHE A 127 2.13 13.31 1.72
C PHE A 127 1.74 13.37 3.20
N PHE A 128 1.63 12.23 3.88
CA PHE A 128 1.50 12.23 5.34
C PHE A 128 2.75 12.82 6.01
N ALA A 129 3.95 12.36 5.65
CA ALA A 129 5.20 12.90 6.20
C ALA A 129 5.39 14.39 5.86
N ALA A 130 5.13 14.78 4.61
CA ALA A 130 5.19 16.18 4.18
C ALA A 130 4.12 17.06 4.87
N GLY A 131 2.92 16.52 5.06
CA GLY A 131 1.81 17.18 5.78
C GLY A 131 2.16 17.42 7.25
N MET A 132 2.74 16.44 7.92
CA MET A 132 3.21 16.57 9.30
C MET A 132 4.34 17.60 9.44
N LYS A 133 5.26 17.71 8.48
CA LYS A 133 6.25 18.80 8.48
C LYS A 133 5.59 20.19 8.33
N SER A 134 4.50 20.27 7.58
CA SER A 134 3.81 21.55 7.32
C SER A 134 2.93 22.06 8.47
N THR A 135 2.75 21.26 9.52
CA THR A 135 1.94 21.63 10.69
C THR A 135 2.73 22.37 11.76
N GLY A 136 4.03 22.61 11.59
CA GLY A 136 4.82 23.33 12.58
C GLY A 136 4.86 22.64 13.95
N ILE A 137 4.75 21.30 13.99
CA ILE A 137 4.87 20.56 15.26
C ILE A 137 6.28 20.70 15.87
N ASP A 138 7.23 21.12 15.06
CA ASP A 138 8.61 21.47 15.38
C ASP A 138 8.81 22.94 15.82
N SER A 139 7.92 23.86 15.42
CA SER A 139 7.87 25.20 16.01
C SER A 139 7.19 25.10 17.38
N GLY A 140 7.88 25.50 18.45
CA GLY A 140 7.46 25.30 19.84
C GLY A 140 6.02 25.78 20.16
N TRP A 141 5.57 25.49 21.38
CA TRP A 141 4.22 25.71 21.91
C TRP A 141 3.68 27.16 21.91
N GLU A 142 4.37 28.10 21.25
CA GLU A 142 4.03 29.53 21.19
C GLU A 142 3.14 29.90 19.99
N GLU A 143 3.02 29.06 18.97
CA GLU A 143 2.07 29.26 17.86
C GLU A 143 0.73 28.52 18.08
N GLU A 144 -0.36 29.07 17.53
CA GLU A 144 -1.65 28.37 17.50
C GLU A 144 -1.50 27.02 16.79
N ILE A 145 -1.74 25.92 17.52
CA ILE A 145 -1.66 24.57 16.96
C ILE A 145 -2.62 24.48 15.75
N PRO A 146 -2.12 24.18 14.53
CA PRO A 146 -2.95 24.15 13.34
C PRO A 146 -3.76 22.85 13.24
N TRP A 147 -4.70 22.68 14.17
CA TRP A 147 -5.53 21.48 14.34
C TRP A 147 -6.21 21.03 13.04
N VAL A 148 -6.60 21.97 12.18
CA VAL A 148 -7.20 21.66 10.87
C VAL A 148 -6.22 20.92 9.96
N LYS A 149 -4.95 21.37 9.88
CA LYS A 149 -3.93 20.71 9.03
C LYS A 149 -3.55 19.35 9.60
N ILE A 150 -3.42 19.25 10.92
CA ILE A 150 -3.12 17.99 11.60
C ILE A 150 -4.25 16.98 11.33
N ALA A 151 -5.49 17.38 11.59
CA ALA A 151 -6.67 16.56 11.33
C ALA A 151 -6.77 16.16 9.86
N ALA A 152 -6.57 17.10 8.92
CA ALA A 152 -6.59 16.81 7.49
C ALA A 152 -5.52 15.79 7.07
N THR A 153 -4.31 15.88 7.62
CA THR A 153 -3.20 14.97 7.33
C THR A 153 -3.50 13.54 7.81
N PHE A 154 -3.98 13.39 9.05
CA PHE A 154 -4.36 12.10 9.61
C PHE A 154 -5.59 11.50 8.93
N LEU A 155 -6.67 12.28 8.78
CA LEU A 155 -7.88 11.83 8.09
C LEU A 155 -7.60 11.50 6.63
N GLY A 156 -6.72 12.26 5.98
CA GLY A 156 -6.26 11.99 4.62
C GLY A 156 -5.54 10.65 4.52
N LEU A 157 -4.58 10.36 5.41
CA LEU A 157 -3.88 9.07 5.43
C LEU A 157 -4.87 7.92 5.66
N ILE A 158 -5.77 8.06 6.64
CA ILE A 158 -6.81 7.05 6.93
C ILE A 158 -7.69 6.85 5.70
N ALA A 159 -8.12 7.92 5.04
CA ALA A 159 -8.95 7.85 3.84
C ALA A 159 -8.24 7.10 2.70
N VAL A 160 -6.97 7.42 2.41
CA VAL A 160 -6.16 6.70 1.42
C VAL A 160 -6.06 5.22 1.79
N MET A 161 -5.73 4.88 3.04
CA MET A 161 -5.61 3.49 3.48
C MET A 161 -6.93 2.73 3.35
N VAL A 162 -8.05 3.32 3.75
CA VAL A 162 -9.37 2.69 3.62
C VAL A 162 -9.72 2.48 2.15
N VAL A 163 -9.50 3.49 1.29
CA VAL A 163 -9.80 3.37 -0.14
C VAL A 163 -8.91 2.32 -0.81
N THR A 164 -7.60 2.30 -0.53
CA THR A 164 -6.69 1.32 -1.15
C THR A 164 -6.99 -0.10 -0.68
N VAL A 165 -7.20 -0.33 0.62
CA VAL A 165 -7.54 -1.66 1.15
C VAL A 165 -8.89 -2.14 0.62
N THR A 166 -9.92 -1.28 0.62
CA THR A 166 -11.24 -1.67 0.08
C THR A 166 -11.20 -1.89 -1.43
N ALA A 167 -10.41 -1.10 -2.18
CA ALA A 167 -10.17 -1.30 -3.60
C ALA A 167 -9.49 -2.66 -3.87
N GLN A 168 -8.39 -2.95 -3.17
CA GLN A 168 -7.70 -4.23 -3.28
C GLN A 168 -8.61 -5.41 -2.95
N ASN A 169 -9.42 -5.30 -1.89
CA ASN A 169 -10.37 -6.34 -1.54
C ASN A 169 -11.42 -6.58 -2.64
N ARG A 170 -11.92 -5.50 -3.27
CA ARG A 170 -12.86 -5.62 -4.41
C ARG A 170 -12.20 -6.19 -5.66
N ILE A 171 -10.94 -5.87 -5.92
CA ILE A 171 -10.17 -6.45 -7.02
C ILE A 171 -10.00 -7.95 -6.78
N VAL A 172 -9.49 -8.33 -5.61
CA VAL A 172 -9.27 -9.72 -5.21
C VAL A 172 -10.56 -10.52 -5.27
N ASN A 173 -11.67 -9.97 -4.75
CA ASN A 173 -12.97 -10.64 -4.85
C ASN A 173 -13.45 -10.81 -6.30
N PHE A 174 -13.22 -9.82 -7.16
CA PHE A 174 -13.55 -9.96 -8.57
C PHE A 174 -12.65 -11.00 -9.26
N THR A 175 -11.35 -11.03 -8.95
CA THR A 175 -10.46 -12.10 -9.41
C THR A 175 -10.93 -13.48 -8.93
N LYS A 176 -11.39 -13.62 -7.67
CA LYS A 176 -11.97 -14.87 -7.15
C LYS A 176 -13.31 -15.26 -7.80
N GLU A 177 -14.04 -14.31 -8.38
CA GLU A 177 -15.25 -14.59 -9.15
C GLU A 177 -14.92 -15.12 -10.55
N ILE A 178 -13.86 -14.59 -11.17
CA ILE A 178 -13.34 -15.06 -12.47
C ILE A 178 -12.69 -16.44 -12.30
N ASN A 179 -11.91 -16.61 -11.22
CA ASN A 179 -11.08 -17.77 -10.93
C ASN A 179 -11.48 -18.39 -9.56
N PRO A 180 -12.47 -19.30 -9.54
CA PRO A 180 -13.09 -19.79 -8.30
C PRO A 180 -12.16 -20.59 -7.37
N GLU A 181 -11.05 -21.11 -7.89
CA GLU A 181 -10.03 -21.84 -7.15
C GLU A 181 -9.21 -20.96 -6.20
N LYS A 182 -9.16 -19.65 -6.47
CA LYS A 182 -8.46 -18.65 -5.66
C LYS A 182 -9.10 -18.47 -4.28
N LYS A 183 -8.25 -18.34 -3.25
CA LYS A 183 -8.67 -18.22 -1.85
C LYS A 183 -7.93 -17.12 -1.10
N GLY A 184 -8.54 -16.64 -0.02
CA GLY A 184 -7.96 -15.64 0.86
C GLY A 184 -8.72 -14.32 0.83
N SER A 185 -8.55 -13.57 1.92
CA SER A 185 -9.07 -12.21 2.10
C SER A 185 -7.92 -11.24 2.33
N VAL A 186 -7.99 -10.05 1.70
CA VAL A 186 -6.97 -8.99 1.87
C VAL A 186 -6.85 -8.54 3.32
N TYR A 187 -7.89 -8.73 4.12
CA TYR A 187 -7.88 -8.40 5.55
C TYR A 187 -7.17 -9.44 6.43
N ASP A 188 -6.78 -10.60 5.89
CA ASP A 188 -6.06 -11.63 6.64
C ASP A 188 -4.54 -11.40 6.57
N LEU A 189 -3.87 -11.47 7.72
CA LEU A 189 -2.41 -11.41 7.81
C LEU A 189 -1.70 -12.53 7.04
N LYS A 190 -2.39 -13.66 6.84
CA LYS A 190 -1.86 -14.80 6.07
C LYS A 190 -2.29 -14.75 4.59
N PHE A 191 -2.88 -13.65 4.13
CA PHE A 191 -3.43 -13.52 2.77
C PHE A 191 -2.44 -14.00 1.69
N GLN A 192 -1.22 -13.48 1.67
CA GLN A 192 -0.23 -13.86 0.65
C GLN A 192 0.06 -15.36 0.64
N LYS A 193 0.17 -15.99 1.82
CA LYS A 193 0.40 -17.43 1.93
C LYS A 193 -0.80 -18.22 1.41
N THR A 194 -2.01 -17.85 1.80
CA THR A 194 -3.24 -18.50 1.35
C THR A 194 -3.46 -18.32 -0.16
N TRP A 195 -3.16 -17.12 -0.67
CA TRP A 195 -3.29 -16.77 -2.08
C TRP A 195 -2.33 -17.60 -2.95
N ILE A 196 -1.03 -17.60 -2.61
CA ILE A 196 -0.02 -18.39 -3.34
C ILE A 196 -0.35 -19.89 -3.30
N ALA A 197 -0.81 -20.40 -2.16
CA ALA A 197 -1.19 -21.81 -2.02
C ALA A 197 -2.43 -22.21 -2.85
N SER A 198 -3.24 -21.23 -3.30
CA SER A 198 -4.37 -21.47 -4.19
C SER A 198 -4.03 -21.32 -5.68
N CYS A 199 -2.84 -20.80 -6.01
CA CYS A 199 -2.38 -20.68 -7.39
C CYS A 199 -1.84 -22.02 -7.91
N ASP A 200 -1.97 -22.24 -9.22
CA ASP A 200 -1.33 -23.37 -9.89
C ASP A 200 0.20 -23.19 -10.01
N GLU A 201 0.90 -24.20 -10.54
CA GLU A 201 2.36 -24.16 -10.67
C GLU A 201 2.85 -23.06 -11.63
N ALA A 202 2.11 -22.78 -12.70
CA ALA A 202 2.50 -21.80 -13.71
C ALA A 202 2.40 -20.37 -13.16
N GLU A 203 1.32 -20.08 -12.44
CA GLU A 203 1.08 -18.80 -11.77
C GLU A 203 2.06 -18.57 -10.61
N GLN A 204 2.33 -19.61 -9.80
CA GLN A 204 3.36 -19.52 -8.75
C GLN A 204 4.72 -19.19 -9.37
N LEU A 205 5.10 -19.87 -10.46
CA LEU A 205 6.34 -19.60 -11.17
C LEU A 205 6.39 -18.16 -11.71
N GLN A 206 5.28 -17.64 -12.23
CA GLN A 206 5.19 -16.25 -12.68
C GLN A 206 5.41 -15.27 -11.51
N ILE A 207 4.76 -15.49 -10.36
CA ILE A 207 4.94 -14.68 -9.15
C ILE A 207 6.40 -14.70 -8.70
N TYR A 208 7.04 -15.88 -8.66
CA TYR A 208 8.44 -16.00 -8.25
C TYR A 208 9.41 -15.32 -9.22
N ARG A 209 9.20 -15.43 -10.53
CA ARG A 209 10.02 -14.71 -11.52
C ARG A 209 9.85 -13.19 -11.40
N ALA A 210 8.61 -12.72 -11.22
CA ALA A 210 8.33 -11.30 -11.01
C ALA A 210 8.98 -10.79 -9.70
N ALA A 211 8.88 -11.57 -8.62
CA ALA A 211 9.48 -11.26 -7.33
C ALA A 211 11.01 -11.19 -7.40
N PHE A 212 11.66 -12.13 -8.11
CA PHE A 212 13.11 -12.09 -8.32
C PHE A 212 13.54 -10.86 -9.12
N ARG A 213 12.80 -10.51 -10.18
CA ARG A 213 13.06 -9.28 -10.96
C ARG A 213 12.85 -8.02 -10.13
N ALA A 214 11.86 -8.00 -9.25
CA ALA A 214 11.65 -6.90 -8.32
C ALA A 214 12.80 -6.81 -7.29
N TYR A 215 13.26 -7.94 -6.75
CA TYR A 215 14.39 -8.01 -5.83
C TYR A 215 15.69 -7.46 -6.47
N THR A 216 16.00 -7.87 -7.71
CA THR A 216 17.19 -7.34 -8.39
C THR A 216 17.07 -5.85 -8.67
N ALA A 217 15.90 -5.36 -9.11
CA ALA A 217 15.65 -3.93 -9.27
C ALA A 217 15.78 -3.15 -7.95
N MET A 218 15.29 -3.72 -6.83
CA MET A 218 15.43 -3.13 -5.50
C MET A 218 16.89 -3.03 -5.05
N ASN A 219 17.75 -3.99 -5.40
CA ASN A 219 19.18 -3.91 -5.12
C ASN A 219 19.85 -2.76 -5.87
N TYR A 220 19.54 -2.59 -7.16
CA TYR A 220 20.06 -1.45 -7.93
C TYR A 220 19.52 -0.12 -7.42
N ALA A 221 18.23 -0.07 -7.03
CA ALA A 221 17.64 1.12 -6.43
C ALA A 221 18.29 1.46 -5.08
N ALA A 222 18.60 0.47 -4.24
CA ALA A 222 19.30 0.66 -2.97
C ALA A 222 20.71 1.22 -3.19
N LEU A 223 21.45 0.68 -4.18
CA LEU A 223 22.76 1.21 -4.56
C LEU A 223 22.66 2.66 -5.06
N GLY A 224 21.69 2.95 -5.93
CA GLY A 224 21.44 4.31 -6.42
C GLY A 224 21.10 5.29 -5.30
N MET A 225 20.21 4.90 -4.38
CA MET A 225 19.84 5.69 -3.21
C MET A 225 21.03 5.90 -2.25
N PHE A 226 21.87 4.89 -2.07
CA PHE A 226 23.11 5.01 -1.29
C PHE A 226 24.01 6.11 -1.89
N LEU A 227 24.21 6.10 -3.21
CA LEU A 227 25.02 7.12 -3.89
C LEU A 227 24.42 8.52 -3.73
N VAL A 228 23.10 8.66 -3.87
CA VAL A 228 22.40 9.94 -3.63
C VAL A 228 22.60 10.40 -2.19
N CYS A 229 22.43 9.53 -1.19
CA CYS A 229 22.64 9.88 0.21
C CYS A 229 24.11 10.21 0.51
N PHE A 230 25.06 9.51 -0.10
CA PHE A 230 26.50 9.76 0.07
C PHE A 230 26.91 11.13 -0.51
N ILE A 231 26.51 11.43 -1.74
CA ILE A 231 26.73 12.77 -2.34
C ILE A 231 25.97 13.84 -1.54
N GLY A 232 24.74 13.51 -1.11
CA GLY A 232 23.91 14.21 -0.13
C GLY A 232 24.68 14.67 1.10
N MET A 233 25.38 13.73 1.72
CA MET A 233 26.18 13.95 2.91
C MET A 233 27.35 14.90 2.66
N LEU A 234 28.04 14.76 1.52
CA LEU A 234 29.19 15.60 1.17
C LEU A 234 28.81 17.02 0.73
N SER A 235 27.69 17.16 0.01
CA SER A 235 27.32 18.42 -0.67
C SER A 235 26.25 19.22 0.05
N TRP A 236 25.37 18.56 0.83
CA TRP A 236 24.17 19.17 1.43
C TRP A 236 24.00 18.86 2.92
N ASN A 237 25.03 18.32 3.60
CA ASN A 237 25.01 18.01 5.03
C ASN A 237 23.81 17.15 5.47
N PHE A 238 23.42 16.15 4.66
CA PHE A 238 22.34 15.20 5.02
C PHE A 238 22.58 14.43 6.33
N GLY A 239 23.80 14.45 6.85
CA GLY A 239 24.23 13.62 7.97
C GLY A 239 24.28 12.14 7.59
N LEU A 240 24.61 11.29 8.58
CA LEU A 240 24.78 9.86 8.35
C LEU A 240 23.45 9.08 8.35
N LEU A 241 22.38 9.65 8.92
CA LEU A 241 21.12 8.94 9.18
C LEU A 241 20.42 8.43 7.90
N PRO A 242 20.27 9.22 6.81
CA PRO A 242 19.64 8.70 5.59
C PRO A 242 20.42 7.52 4.98
N LEU A 243 21.76 7.58 5.05
CA LEU A 243 22.65 6.55 4.55
C LEU A 243 22.52 5.24 5.36
N THR A 244 22.45 5.32 6.70
CA THR A 244 22.25 4.11 7.53
C THR A 244 20.89 3.46 7.32
N MET A 245 19.83 4.25 7.09
CA MET A 245 18.49 3.71 6.79
C MET A 245 18.48 2.92 5.48
N VAL A 246 19.11 3.44 4.41
CA VAL A 246 19.22 2.73 3.13
C VAL A 246 20.01 1.43 3.29
N LEU A 247 21.17 1.47 3.96
CA LEU A 247 22.00 0.28 4.19
C LEU A 247 21.28 -0.78 5.02
N PHE A 248 20.51 -0.39 6.04
CA PHE A 248 19.77 -1.32 6.89
C PHE A 248 18.70 -2.11 6.11
N VAL A 249 17.90 -1.40 5.30
CA VAL A 249 16.89 -2.04 4.45
C VAL A 249 17.55 -2.96 3.42
N TRP A 250 18.64 -2.50 2.80
CA TRP A 250 19.36 -3.28 1.80
C TRP A 250 19.98 -4.54 2.40
N LEU A 251 20.66 -4.42 3.55
CA LEU A 251 21.25 -5.54 4.28
C LEU A 251 20.20 -6.58 4.67
N THR A 252 19.03 -6.13 5.14
CA THR A 252 17.92 -7.02 5.48
C THR A 252 17.48 -7.85 4.27
N GLY A 253 17.35 -7.23 3.10
CA GLY A 253 17.02 -7.93 1.86
C GLY A 253 18.05 -9.01 1.50
N VAL A 254 19.34 -8.69 1.60
CA VAL A 254 20.43 -9.63 1.30
C VAL A 254 20.46 -10.80 2.30
N ILE A 255 20.35 -10.53 3.61
CA ILE A 255 20.37 -11.55 4.64
C ILE A 255 19.16 -12.48 4.51
N VAL A 256 17.95 -11.93 4.38
CA VAL A 256 16.72 -12.74 4.28
C VAL A 256 16.76 -13.65 3.05
N TYR A 257 17.16 -13.11 1.89
CA TYR A 257 17.33 -13.92 0.69
C TYR A 257 18.36 -15.03 0.87
N GLY A 258 19.52 -14.72 1.47
CA GLY A 258 20.58 -15.70 1.71
C GLY A 258 20.19 -16.79 2.71
N VAL A 259 19.51 -16.43 3.80
CA VAL A 259 19.03 -17.40 4.79
C VAL A 259 17.98 -18.32 4.18
N GLU A 260 17.04 -17.77 3.41
CA GLU A 260 15.97 -18.57 2.82
C GLU A 260 16.48 -19.48 1.69
N SER A 261 17.43 -19.02 0.88
CA SER A 261 18.06 -19.86 -0.14
C SER A 261 18.86 -21.02 0.46
N LEU A 262 19.57 -20.79 1.58
CA LEU A 262 20.26 -21.84 2.33
C LEU A 262 19.28 -22.85 2.95
N ARG A 263 18.16 -22.38 3.51
CA ARG A 263 17.11 -23.27 4.06
C ARG A 263 16.53 -24.20 2.99
N MET A 264 16.27 -23.68 1.79
CA MET A 264 15.78 -24.50 0.67
C MET A 264 16.83 -25.49 0.16
N THR A 265 18.12 -25.17 0.33
CA THR A 265 19.23 -26.06 -0.08
C THR A 265 19.51 -27.15 0.95
N GLY A 266 19.47 -26.82 2.26
CA GLY A 266 19.75 -27.73 3.37
C GLY A 266 18.55 -28.56 3.84
N GLY A 267 17.36 -28.32 3.29
CA GLY A 267 16.16 -29.15 3.51
C GLY A 267 16.05 -30.35 2.56
N ARG A 268 17.17 -30.81 1.98
CA ARG A 268 17.26 -32.05 1.20
C ARG A 268 17.76 -33.20 2.06
#